data_AF-A0A317HVT4-F1
#
_entry.id   AF-A0A317HVT4-F1
#
_cell.length_a   1.000
_cell.length_b   1.000
_cell.length_c   1.000
_cell.angle_alpha   90.00
_cell.angle_beta   90.00
_cell.angle_gamma   90.00
#
_symmetry.space_group_name_H-M   'P 1'
#
loop_
_entity.id
_entity.type
_entity.pdbx_description
1 polymer ?
#
loop_
_entity_poly.entity_id
_entity_poly.type
_entity_poly.pdbx_seq_one_letter_code
_entity_poly.pdbx_strand_id
1 'polypeptide(L)'
;MNTFPRIVALLLAVLITSFNTTGIAFAVGDSADPANYSSDWRTTGPPGGDVRGLVVDPNNPDRFYFGTLDGQIYTSADAGKHWELL
;
A
#
# COMPACT_ATOMS: atom_id res chain seq x y z
N MET A 1 13.60 24.12 -50.51
CA MET A 1 13.48 24.22 -49.04
C MET A 1 13.11 22.83 -48.52
N ASN A 2 14.10 21.98 -48.24
CA ASN A 2 13.92 20.56 -47.91
C ASN A 2 14.16 20.29 -46.42
N THR A 3 13.32 20.86 -45.55
CA THR A 3 13.40 20.68 -44.08
C THR A 3 12.51 19.55 -43.55
N PHE A 4 11.63 18.98 -44.39
CA PHE A 4 10.68 17.94 -44.01
C PHE A 4 11.29 16.59 -43.53
N PRO A 5 12.46 16.09 -44.01
CA PRO A 5 12.96 14.78 -43.57
C PRO A 5 13.68 14.81 -42.21
N ARG A 6 14.09 15.99 -41.72
CA ARG A 6 14.85 16.12 -40.45
C ARG A 6 13.95 16.08 -39.22
N ILE A 7 12.72 16.61 -39.32
CA ILE A 7 11.76 16.64 -38.21
C ILE A 7 11.20 15.22 -37.96
N VAL A 8 10.93 14.46 -39.03
CA VAL A 8 10.49 13.05 -38.92
C VAL A 8 11.61 12.16 -38.37
N ALA A 9 12.86 12.38 -38.77
CA ALA A 9 14.01 11.66 -38.22
C ALA A 9 14.26 11.97 -36.73
N LEU A 10 14.04 13.22 -36.29
CA LEU A 10 14.14 13.61 -34.88
C LEU A 10 12.98 13.03 -34.04
N LEU A 11 11.75 13.00 -34.58
CA LEU A 11 10.60 12.38 -33.91
C LEU A 11 10.76 10.86 -33.76
N LEU A 12 11.35 10.18 -34.75
CA LEU A 12 11.66 8.75 -34.66
C LEU A 12 12.80 8.44 -33.68
N ALA A 13 13.83 9.30 -33.59
CA ALA A 13 14.93 9.12 -32.64
C ALA A 13 14.46 9.28 -31.17
N VAL A 14 13.50 10.16 -30.90
CA VAL A 14 12.93 10.39 -29.56
C VAL A 14 12.00 9.24 -29.13
N LEU A 15 11.39 8.51 -30.09
CA LEU A 15 10.49 7.39 -29.77
C LEU A 15 11.24 6.12 -29.32
N ILE A 16 12.53 5.98 -29.67
CA ILE A 16 13.32 4.75 -29.42
C ILE A 16 14.02 4.78 -28.04
N THR A 17 14.12 5.94 -27.39
CA THR A 17 14.81 6.07 -26.09
C THR A 17 13.91 5.84 -24.87
N SER A 18 12.64 5.47 -25.06
CA SER A 18 11.67 5.33 -23.98
C SER A 18 11.32 3.88 -23.66
N PHE A 19 12.29 2.97 -23.71
CA PHE A 19 12.16 1.69 -23.03
C PHE A 19 12.69 1.86 -21.61
N ASN A 20 11.86 2.46 -20.73
CA ASN A 20 12.10 2.32 -19.31
C ASN A 20 11.96 0.84 -18.98
N THR A 21 13.08 0.19 -18.65
CA THR A 21 13.05 -1.13 -18.05
C THR A 21 12.17 -1.05 -16.81
N THR A 22 10.97 -1.64 -16.86
CA THR A 22 10.29 -2.07 -15.66
C THR A 22 11.17 -3.14 -15.04
N GLY A 23 12.10 -2.70 -14.19
CA GLY A 23 12.76 -3.61 -13.28
C GLY A 23 11.64 -4.34 -12.54
N ILE A 24 11.56 -5.65 -12.72
CA ILE A 24 10.74 -6.48 -11.85
C ILE A 24 11.46 -6.41 -10.51
N ALA A 25 11.06 -5.45 -9.68
CA ALA A 25 11.40 -5.48 -8.27
C ALA A 25 10.66 -6.68 -7.73
N PHE A 26 11.35 -7.81 -7.57
CA PHE A 26 10.93 -8.77 -6.58
C PHE A 26 10.88 -7.99 -5.28
N ALA A 27 9.70 -7.83 -4.69
CA ALA A 27 9.60 -7.47 -3.30
C ALA A 27 10.36 -8.58 -2.57
N VAL A 28 11.65 -8.36 -2.30
CA VAL A 28 12.31 -8.99 -1.17
C VAL A 28 11.39 -8.58 -0.04
N GLY A 29 10.52 -9.50 0.38
CA GLY A 29 9.52 -9.23 1.40
C GLY A 29 10.27 -8.55 2.51
N ASP A 30 9.93 -7.28 2.76
CA ASP A 30 10.68 -6.42 3.66
C ASP A 30 10.78 -7.23 4.95
N SER A 31 11.96 -7.78 5.21
CA SER A 31 12.13 -8.72 6.31
C SER A 31 12.05 -7.83 7.52
N ALA A 32 10.84 -7.73 8.06
CA ALA A 32 10.52 -6.65 8.95
C ALA A 32 11.50 -6.71 10.11
N ASP A 33 12.33 -5.68 10.22
CA ASP A 33 13.38 -5.62 11.22
C ASP A 33 12.69 -5.54 12.59
N PRO A 34 12.79 -6.59 13.44
CA PRO A 34 12.09 -6.59 14.71
C PRO A 34 12.53 -5.44 15.63
N ALA A 35 13.72 -4.87 15.40
CA ALA A 35 14.19 -3.69 16.13
C ALA A 35 13.34 -2.43 15.85
N ASN A 36 12.63 -2.38 14.71
CA ASN A 36 11.84 -1.23 14.29
C ASN A 36 10.32 -1.40 14.49
N TYR A 37 9.83 -2.56 14.95
CA TYR A 37 8.39 -2.76 15.18
C TYR A 37 7.78 -1.75 16.14
N SER A 38 8.59 -1.18 17.03
CA SER A 38 8.14 -0.24 18.07
C SER A 38 8.61 1.20 17.89
N SER A 39 9.26 1.53 16.76
CA SER A 39 9.80 2.88 16.56
C SER A 39 8.72 3.93 16.26
N ASP A 40 7.49 3.52 15.89
CA ASP A 40 6.40 4.43 15.47
C ASP A 40 5.01 3.93 15.93
N TRP A 41 4.80 3.81 17.24
CA TRP A 41 3.48 3.51 17.78
C TRP A 41 2.55 4.72 17.67
N ARG A 42 1.38 4.50 17.08
CA ARG A 42 0.31 5.51 17.00
C ARG A 42 -1.03 4.89 17.37
N THR A 43 -1.89 5.71 17.99
CA THR A 43 -3.29 5.34 18.21
C THR A 43 -3.99 5.23 16.87
N THR A 44 -4.78 4.17 16.71
CA THR A 44 -5.71 3.98 15.59
C THR A 44 -7.03 3.44 16.12
N GLY A 45 -8.05 3.43 15.28
CA GLY A 45 -9.40 3.00 15.64
C GLY A 45 -10.36 4.17 15.74
N PRO A 46 -11.67 3.88 15.79
CA PRO A 46 -12.68 4.85 16.19
C PRO A 46 -12.43 5.30 17.65
N PRO A 47 -12.71 6.56 17.99
CA PRO A 47 -12.53 7.07 19.35
C PRO A 47 -13.58 6.48 20.31
N GLY A 48 -13.20 6.35 21.59
CA GLY A 48 -14.15 6.17 22.71
C GLY A 48 -14.63 4.74 22.98
N GLY A 49 -14.17 3.74 22.23
CA GLY A 49 -14.52 2.33 22.41
C GLY A 49 -13.44 1.49 23.12
N ASP A 50 -13.73 0.21 23.29
CA ASP A 50 -12.81 -0.81 23.78
C ASP A 50 -12.58 -1.92 22.75
N VAL A 51 -11.47 -2.65 22.88
CA VAL A 51 -11.14 -3.80 22.03
C VAL A 51 -11.05 -5.05 22.90
N ARG A 52 -11.91 -6.05 22.63
CA ARG A 52 -11.98 -7.33 23.36
C ARG A 52 -11.23 -8.47 22.69
N GLY A 53 -11.04 -8.36 21.39
CA GLY A 53 -10.29 -9.31 20.57
C GLY A 53 -10.02 -8.70 19.21
N LEU A 54 -8.87 -9.03 18.64
CA LEU A 54 -8.44 -8.58 17.32
C LEU A 54 -7.89 -9.77 16.54
N VAL A 55 -8.26 -9.86 15.27
CA VAL A 55 -7.75 -10.88 14.34
C VAL A 55 -7.33 -10.25 13.03
N VAL A 56 -6.36 -10.87 12.38
CA VAL A 56 -5.86 -10.51 11.03
C VAL A 56 -6.27 -11.63 10.08
N ASP A 57 -6.75 -11.27 8.89
CA ASP A 57 -7.03 -12.25 7.84
C ASP A 57 -5.72 -12.91 7.39
N PRO A 58 -5.57 -14.25 7.52
CA PRO A 58 -4.34 -14.95 7.14
C PRO A 58 -4.05 -14.90 5.64
N ASN A 59 -5.05 -14.59 4.80
CA ASN A 59 -4.87 -14.45 3.35
C ASN A 59 -4.68 -12.98 2.93
N ASN A 60 -4.92 -12.02 3.82
CA ASN A 60 -4.79 -10.61 3.54
C ASN A 60 -4.29 -9.85 4.79
N PRO A 61 -2.97 -9.60 4.91
CA PRO A 61 -2.39 -8.96 6.08
C PRO A 61 -2.81 -7.49 6.27
N ASP A 62 -3.50 -6.87 5.31
CA ASP A 62 -4.06 -5.52 5.47
C ASP A 62 -5.48 -5.55 6.07
N ARG A 63 -6.12 -6.72 6.17
CA ARG A 63 -7.51 -6.86 6.61
C ARG A 63 -7.61 -7.32 8.06
N PHE A 64 -8.11 -6.42 8.92
CA PHE A 64 -8.28 -6.66 10.35
C PHE A 64 -9.75 -6.65 10.75
N TYR A 65 -10.04 -7.32 11.87
CA TYR A 65 -11.32 -7.27 12.56
C TYR A 65 -11.11 -7.16 14.06
N PHE A 66 -11.91 -6.36 14.75
CA PHE A 66 -11.99 -6.38 16.21
C PHE A 66 -13.43 -6.29 16.71
N GLY A 67 -13.65 -6.76 17.95
CA GLY A 67 -14.93 -6.64 18.65
C GLY A 67 -14.85 -5.75 19.90
N THR A 68 -15.95 -5.09 20.24
CA THR A 68 -16.11 -4.21 21.41
C THR A 68 -16.92 -4.88 22.54
N LEU A 69 -16.97 -4.28 23.73
CA LEU A 69 -17.80 -4.77 24.85
C LEU A 69 -19.30 -4.79 24.52
N ASP A 70 -19.78 -3.79 23.78
CA ASP A 70 -21.20 -3.63 23.42
C ASP A 70 -21.61 -4.44 22.18
N GLY A 71 -20.73 -5.29 21.68
CA GLY A 71 -21.03 -6.26 20.62
C GLY A 71 -20.87 -5.74 19.20
N GLN A 72 -20.24 -4.58 19.01
CA GLN A 72 -19.93 -4.05 17.68
C GLN A 72 -18.71 -4.75 17.09
N ILE A 73 -18.70 -4.89 15.77
CA ILE A 73 -17.55 -5.40 15.01
C ILE A 73 -17.08 -4.30 14.09
N TYR A 74 -15.78 -4.03 14.12
CA TYR A 74 -15.14 -3.10 13.19
C TYR A 74 -14.16 -3.85 12.28
N THR A 75 -14.00 -3.33 11.08
CA THR A 75 -13.03 -3.84 10.11
C THR A 75 -12.12 -2.72 9.61
N SER A 76 -10.90 -3.10 9.27
CA SER A 76 -9.98 -2.28 8.49
C SER A 76 -9.54 -3.08 7.27
N ALA A 77 -9.38 -2.41 6.13
CA ALA A 77 -8.86 -3.02 4.90
C ALA A 77 -7.47 -2.48 4.51
N ASP A 78 -6.84 -1.70 5.39
CA ASP A 78 -5.60 -0.97 5.10
C ASP A 78 -4.58 -1.00 6.25
N ALA A 79 -4.48 -2.16 6.90
CA ALA A 79 -3.59 -2.45 8.03
C ALA A 79 -3.84 -1.53 9.24
N GLY A 80 -5.11 -1.21 9.50
CA GLY A 80 -5.53 -0.42 10.65
C GLY A 80 -5.25 1.06 10.49
N LYS A 81 -5.20 1.63 9.27
CA LYS A 81 -5.14 3.09 9.10
C LYS A 81 -6.52 3.72 9.19
N HIS A 82 -7.53 3.05 8.64
CA HIS A 82 -8.94 3.43 8.74
C HIS A 82 -9.78 2.26 9.24
N TRP A 83 -10.88 2.58 9.91
CA TRP A 83 -11.78 1.61 10.53
C TRP A 83 -13.23 1.95 10.20
N GLU A 84 -14.01 0.91 9.90
CA GLU A 84 -15.41 1.00 9.54
C GLU A 84 -16.21 0.04 10.42
N LEU A 85 -17.42 0.45 10.82
CA LEU A 85 -18.37 -0.44 11.47
C LEU A 85 -18.88 -1.45 10.43
N LEU A 86 -18.83 -2.74 10.77
CA LEU A 86 -19.27 -3.84 9.90
C LEU A 86 -20.77 -4.13 10.04
#